data_AF-A0A3D3W2B7-F1
#
_entry.id   AF-A0A3D3W2B7-F1
#
_cell.length_a   1.000
_cell.length_b   1.000
_cell.length_c   1.000
_cell.angle_alpha   90.00
_cell.angle_beta   90.00
_cell.angle_gamma   90.00
#
_symmetry.space_group_name_H-M   'P 1'
#
loop_
_entity.id
_entity.type
_entity.pdbx_description
1 polymer ?
#
loop_
_entity_poly.entity_id
_entity_poly.type
_entity_poly.pdbx_seq_one_letter_code
_entity_poly.pdbx_strand_id
1 'polypeptide(L)'
;FKGTVTATAASFASLTGGFSISKAADRLTVAAAGVTAFVGAGDTGFGVTNGSLGVVVDINSKKFALVANGTASLSGIAGVSVSGSGSVRLNRLGVPVLETISTPAGDVALNFPSNDDVTQLSGSITLDVSGFVGISATIAVEKTTTASSTTLIVQASAVTAFLGTGADTVDTSDDMGVRLKNGSMDLRIQKDTASGLSTYAFAARGTAELVGISAISLSGTVVAQKSTLANAVVLDFGTTQTTDDVTVLPGSTQFGGSLALAIAGFTTLSGNIGFEQQTVGSVTKIKVAATEVQAFLGSNPDNLAASGDEVGAQISNARLGAVFYRSAAGNSYALD
;
A
#
# COMPACT_ATOMS: atom_id res chain seq x y z
N PHE A 1 32.91 -3.94 -23.64
CA PHE A 1 33.14 -2.53 -23.30
C PHE A 1 32.79 -2.30 -21.85
N LYS A 2 33.60 -1.57 -21.10
CA LYS A 2 33.29 -1.16 -19.71
C LYS A 2 33.81 0.24 -19.48
N GLY A 3 33.17 0.99 -18.61
CA GLY A 3 33.57 2.35 -18.29
C GLY A 3 32.69 2.97 -17.24
N THR A 4 32.88 4.26 -17.03
CA THR A 4 32.01 5.11 -16.21
C THR A 4 31.39 6.16 -17.12
N VAL A 5 30.13 6.49 -16.88
CA VAL A 5 29.43 7.58 -17.55
C VAL A 5 29.06 8.63 -16.53
N THR A 6 29.21 9.90 -16.89
CA THR A 6 28.61 11.03 -16.21
C THR A 6 27.86 11.84 -17.24
N ALA A 7 26.59 12.12 -16.98
CA ALA A 7 25.73 12.95 -17.80
C ALA A 7 25.11 14.05 -16.93
N THR A 8 25.02 15.25 -17.47
CA THR A 8 24.42 16.41 -16.81
C THR A 8 23.48 17.09 -17.80
N ALA A 9 22.24 17.32 -17.39
CA ALA A 9 21.28 18.13 -18.13
C ALA A 9 21.17 19.49 -17.44
N ALA A 10 21.89 20.47 -17.99
CA ALA A 10 22.08 21.79 -17.37
C ALA A 10 22.43 21.67 -15.86
N SER A 11 21.87 22.55 -15.02
CA SER A 11 22.02 22.53 -13.56
C SER A 11 20.89 21.80 -12.83
N PHE A 12 19.97 21.14 -13.55
CA PHE A 12 18.76 20.56 -12.94
C PHE A 12 18.82 19.04 -12.79
N ALA A 13 19.64 18.33 -13.56
CA ALA A 13 19.77 16.89 -13.41
C ALA A 13 21.19 16.37 -13.67
N SER A 14 21.59 15.35 -12.92
CA SER A 14 22.84 14.63 -13.10
C SER A 14 22.62 13.12 -13.00
N LEU A 15 23.50 12.37 -13.66
CA LEU A 15 23.54 10.90 -13.62
C LEU A 15 25.01 10.48 -13.68
N THR A 16 25.44 9.60 -12.79
CA THR A 16 26.75 8.94 -12.85
C THR A 16 26.59 7.44 -12.62
N GLY A 17 27.44 6.61 -13.22
CA GLY A 17 27.47 5.18 -12.92
C GLY A 17 28.54 4.43 -13.71
N GLY A 18 28.93 3.26 -13.21
CA GLY A 18 29.76 2.31 -13.96
C GLY A 18 28.89 1.45 -14.85
N PHE A 19 29.35 1.15 -16.07
CA PHE A 19 28.66 0.25 -16.98
C PHE A 19 29.60 -0.80 -17.58
N SER A 20 29.02 -1.90 -18.02
CA SER A 20 29.67 -2.99 -18.74
C SER A 20 28.72 -3.55 -19.79
N ILE A 21 29.21 -3.79 -20.99
CA ILE A 21 28.49 -4.43 -22.09
C ILE A 21 29.41 -5.48 -22.69
N SER A 22 28.97 -6.73 -22.76
CA SER A 22 29.74 -7.82 -23.37
C SER A 22 28.86 -8.65 -24.30
N LYS A 23 29.46 -9.18 -25.38
CA LYS A 23 28.77 -10.01 -26.36
C LYS A 23 29.58 -11.29 -26.58
N ALA A 24 28.90 -12.43 -26.48
CA ALA A 24 29.34 -13.75 -26.89
C ALA A 24 28.56 -14.21 -28.13
N ALA A 25 28.77 -15.46 -28.57
CA ALA A 25 28.11 -16.01 -29.75
C ALA A 25 26.58 -16.04 -29.63
N ASP A 26 26.07 -16.41 -28.47
CA ASP A 26 24.66 -16.64 -28.16
C ASP A 26 24.12 -15.67 -27.10
N ARG A 27 24.96 -14.79 -26.55
CA ARG A 27 24.60 -13.99 -25.38
C ARG A 27 25.07 -12.55 -25.46
N LEU A 28 24.22 -11.63 -25.03
CA LEU A 28 24.53 -10.22 -24.78
C LEU A 28 24.30 -9.95 -23.28
N THR A 29 25.28 -9.36 -22.61
CA THR A 29 25.13 -8.88 -21.24
C THR A 29 25.31 -7.38 -21.17
N VAL A 30 24.46 -6.73 -20.39
CA VAL A 30 24.51 -5.30 -20.10
C VAL A 30 24.37 -5.12 -18.60
N ALA A 31 25.28 -4.39 -17.98
CA ALA A 31 25.19 -4.06 -16.57
C ALA A 31 25.54 -2.60 -16.31
N ALA A 32 24.91 -2.03 -15.29
CA ALA A 32 25.27 -0.78 -14.67
C ALA A 32 25.25 -0.95 -13.15
N ALA A 33 26.23 -0.38 -12.45
CA ALA A 33 26.29 -0.40 -10.98
C ALA A 33 26.73 0.96 -10.45
N GLY A 34 26.47 1.19 -9.17
CA GLY A 34 26.77 2.45 -8.51
C GLY A 34 26.10 3.65 -9.19
N VAL A 35 24.94 3.44 -9.81
CA VAL A 35 24.22 4.50 -10.51
C VAL A 35 23.69 5.48 -9.46
N THR A 36 24.10 6.73 -9.59
CA THR A 36 23.56 7.86 -8.86
C THR A 36 22.87 8.79 -9.85
N ALA A 37 21.70 9.30 -9.50
CA ALA A 37 20.99 10.31 -10.25
C ALA A 37 20.51 11.40 -9.31
N PHE A 38 20.41 12.62 -9.80
CA PHE A 38 19.78 13.71 -9.06
C PHE A 38 18.93 14.54 -10.02
N VAL A 39 17.76 14.96 -9.56
CA VAL A 39 16.90 15.93 -10.25
C VAL A 39 16.46 16.97 -9.22
N GLY A 40 16.82 18.23 -9.43
CA GLY A 40 16.63 19.29 -8.45
C GLY A 40 17.26 20.62 -8.82
N ALA A 41 17.36 21.53 -7.86
CA ALA A 41 18.06 22.80 -8.00
C ALA A 41 19.03 22.96 -6.81
N GLY A 42 20.33 23.06 -7.11
CA GLY A 42 21.35 23.06 -6.05
C GLY A 42 21.39 21.73 -5.30
N ASP A 43 21.28 21.79 -3.97
CA ASP A 43 21.21 20.64 -3.06
C ASP A 43 19.77 20.15 -2.78
N THR A 44 18.77 20.83 -3.36
CA THR A 44 17.36 20.54 -3.14
C THR A 44 16.77 19.74 -4.29
N GLY A 45 16.28 18.53 -4.02
CA GLY A 45 15.70 17.68 -5.06
C GLY A 45 15.64 16.20 -4.70
N PHE A 46 15.30 15.40 -5.70
CA PHE A 46 15.24 13.95 -5.58
C PHE A 46 16.53 13.32 -6.09
N GLY A 47 17.14 12.51 -5.23
CA GLY A 47 18.28 11.67 -5.56
C GLY A 47 17.85 10.22 -5.75
N VAL A 48 18.56 9.50 -6.62
CA VAL A 48 18.64 8.04 -6.63
C VAL A 48 20.08 7.65 -6.35
N THR A 49 20.29 6.69 -5.46
CA THR A 49 21.59 6.11 -5.14
C THR A 49 21.50 4.59 -5.20
N ASN A 50 22.67 3.94 -5.18
CA ASN A 50 22.80 2.48 -5.23
C ASN A 50 22.02 1.87 -6.42
N GLY A 51 21.90 2.64 -7.51
CA GLY A 51 21.21 2.18 -8.69
C GLY A 51 22.02 1.08 -9.37
N SER A 52 21.35 0.01 -9.76
CA SER A 52 21.96 -1.09 -10.49
C SER A 52 21.02 -1.57 -11.59
N LEU A 53 21.58 -2.03 -12.70
CA LEU A 53 20.88 -2.71 -13.79
C LEU A 53 21.74 -3.90 -14.20
N GLY A 54 21.14 -5.07 -14.34
CA GLY A 54 21.77 -6.25 -14.90
C GLY A 54 20.82 -6.88 -15.90
N VAL A 55 21.31 -7.13 -17.11
CA VAL A 55 20.53 -7.68 -18.22
C VAL A 55 21.35 -8.78 -18.89
N VAL A 56 20.72 -9.92 -19.10
CA VAL A 56 21.22 -11.02 -19.93
C VAL A 56 20.19 -11.26 -21.02
N VAL A 57 20.64 -11.25 -22.28
CA VAL A 57 19.83 -11.56 -23.45
C VAL A 57 20.42 -12.77 -24.15
N ASP A 58 19.60 -13.79 -24.38
CA ASP A 58 19.91 -14.87 -25.30
C ASP A 58 19.61 -14.38 -26.73
N ILE A 59 20.64 -14.32 -27.56
CA ILE A 59 20.57 -13.71 -28.90
C ILE A 59 19.74 -14.58 -29.86
N ASN A 60 19.79 -15.90 -29.70
CA ASN A 60 19.14 -16.85 -30.61
C ASN A 60 17.62 -16.86 -30.39
N SER A 61 17.21 -17.00 -29.13
CA SER A 61 15.80 -17.03 -28.72
C SER A 61 15.19 -15.65 -28.52
N LYS A 62 16.02 -14.59 -28.45
CA LYS A 62 15.62 -13.20 -28.16
C LYS A 62 14.96 -13.03 -26.79
N LYS A 63 15.16 -14.00 -25.90
CA LYS A 63 14.66 -13.98 -24.52
C LYS A 63 15.65 -13.26 -23.61
N PHE A 64 15.19 -12.77 -22.47
CA PHE A 64 16.01 -11.99 -21.57
C PHE A 64 15.68 -12.21 -20.10
N ALA A 65 16.65 -11.90 -19.24
CA ALA A 65 16.47 -11.70 -17.81
C ALA A 65 17.04 -10.33 -17.43
N LEU A 66 16.37 -9.65 -16.52
CA LEU A 66 16.70 -8.30 -16.07
C LEU A 66 16.44 -8.16 -14.58
N VAL A 67 17.38 -7.52 -13.88
CA VAL A 67 17.20 -7.00 -12.52
C VAL A 67 17.62 -5.54 -12.52
N ALA A 68 16.79 -4.66 -12.00
CA ALA A 68 17.13 -3.27 -11.74
C ALA A 68 16.78 -2.92 -10.30
N ASN A 69 17.62 -2.14 -9.63
CA ASN A 69 17.40 -1.69 -8.25
C ASN A 69 17.78 -0.21 -8.10
N GLY A 70 17.27 0.46 -7.08
CA GLY A 70 17.70 1.80 -6.68
C GLY A 70 17.06 2.25 -5.37
N THR A 71 17.71 3.21 -4.71
CA THR A 71 17.21 3.87 -3.49
C THR A 71 16.95 5.34 -3.80
N ALA A 72 15.72 5.81 -3.64
CA ALA A 72 15.35 7.20 -3.83
C ALA A 72 15.35 7.96 -2.50
N SER A 73 15.73 9.23 -2.53
CA SER A 73 15.65 10.14 -1.37
C SER A 73 15.32 11.56 -1.80
N LEU A 74 14.69 12.33 -0.91
CA LEU A 74 14.54 13.78 -1.03
C LEU A 74 15.58 14.48 -0.16
N SER A 75 16.22 15.51 -0.70
CA SER A 75 17.18 16.36 0.00
C SER A 75 16.82 17.84 -0.11
N GLY A 76 17.32 18.65 0.82
CA GLY A 76 17.25 20.11 0.77
C GLY A 76 15.92 20.74 1.21
N ILE A 77 14.97 19.96 1.71
CA ILE A 77 13.71 20.48 2.28
C ILE A 77 13.70 20.22 3.78
N ALA A 78 13.89 21.29 4.58
CA ALA A 78 13.82 21.18 6.04
C ALA A 78 12.41 20.74 6.49
N GLY A 79 12.34 19.79 7.42
CA GLY A 79 11.08 19.28 7.95
C GLY A 79 10.31 18.34 7.01
N VAL A 80 10.83 17.99 5.84
CA VAL A 80 10.24 16.98 4.95
C VAL A 80 11.31 15.96 4.55
N SER A 81 11.06 14.69 4.82
CA SER A 81 11.91 13.60 4.36
C SER A 81 11.11 12.62 3.51
N VAL A 82 11.74 12.13 2.44
CA VAL A 82 11.22 11.04 1.62
C VAL A 82 12.38 10.09 1.41
N SER A 83 12.14 8.81 1.65
CA SER A 83 13.07 7.75 1.30
C SER A 83 12.32 6.55 0.76
N GLY A 84 12.94 5.81 -0.14
CA GLY A 84 12.34 4.58 -0.64
C GLY A 84 13.34 3.74 -1.39
N SER A 85 12.99 2.48 -1.61
CA SER A 85 13.75 1.58 -2.46
C SER A 85 12.85 0.95 -3.50
N GLY A 86 13.41 0.57 -4.64
CA GLY A 86 12.68 -0.10 -5.69
C GLY A 86 13.52 -1.17 -6.36
N SER A 87 12.87 -2.26 -6.77
CA SER A 87 13.45 -3.35 -7.54
C SER A 87 12.48 -3.79 -8.63
N VAL A 88 12.99 -3.97 -9.84
CA VAL A 88 12.29 -4.52 -10.99
C VAL A 88 13.00 -5.79 -11.43
N ARG A 89 12.27 -6.89 -11.55
CA ARG A 89 12.80 -8.20 -11.91
C ARG A 89 11.97 -8.79 -13.04
N LEU A 90 12.62 -9.13 -14.14
CA LEU A 90 12.01 -9.84 -15.26
C LEU A 90 12.83 -11.05 -15.64
N ASN A 91 12.19 -12.21 -15.83
CA ASN A 91 12.81 -13.37 -16.47
C ASN A 91 11.89 -13.90 -17.56
N ARG A 92 12.43 -14.08 -18.76
CA ARG A 92 11.78 -14.71 -19.92
C ARG A 92 12.68 -15.76 -20.57
N LEU A 93 13.83 -16.07 -19.98
CA LEU A 93 14.79 -17.02 -20.55
C LEU A 93 14.24 -18.45 -20.57
N GLY A 94 13.30 -18.78 -19.69
CA GLY A 94 12.77 -20.14 -19.58
C GLY A 94 13.80 -21.13 -19.01
N VAL A 95 14.82 -20.63 -18.32
CA VAL A 95 15.85 -21.38 -17.60
C VAL A 95 16.24 -20.62 -16.33
N PRO A 96 16.76 -21.30 -15.30
CA PRO A 96 17.39 -20.65 -14.16
C PRO A 96 18.57 -19.77 -14.58
N VAL A 97 18.78 -18.68 -13.86
CA VAL A 97 19.87 -17.73 -14.06
C VAL A 97 20.58 -17.53 -12.73
N LEU A 98 21.89 -17.74 -12.69
CA LEU A 98 22.72 -17.36 -11.56
C LEU A 98 24.00 -16.76 -12.11
N GLU A 99 23.99 -15.43 -12.25
CA GLU A 99 25.07 -14.69 -12.90
C GLU A 99 25.49 -13.50 -12.05
N THR A 100 26.79 -13.21 -12.08
CA THR A 100 27.36 -11.98 -11.52
C THR A 100 28.09 -11.26 -12.64
N ILE A 101 27.65 -10.03 -12.93
CA ILE A 101 28.18 -9.22 -14.02
C ILE A 101 29.02 -8.09 -13.42
N SER A 102 30.32 -8.09 -13.68
CA SER A 102 31.22 -7.07 -13.16
C SER A 102 31.17 -5.77 -13.95
N THR A 103 31.10 -4.66 -13.21
CA THR A 103 31.27 -3.29 -13.72
C THR A 103 32.40 -2.59 -12.97
N PRO A 104 32.92 -1.45 -13.49
CA PRO A 104 33.90 -0.66 -12.76
C PRO A 104 33.41 -0.08 -11.42
N ALA A 105 32.10 -0.02 -11.19
CA ALA A 105 31.49 0.55 -9.99
C ALA A 105 30.86 -0.54 -9.07
N GLY A 106 31.20 -1.80 -9.28
CA GLY A 106 30.70 -2.94 -8.52
C GLY A 106 30.05 -4.02 -9.38
N ASP A 107 29.75 -5.15 -8.75
CA ASP A 107 29.12 -6.30 -9.40
C ASP A 107 27.59 -6.21 -9.32
N VAL A 108 26.92 -6.72 -10.35
CA VAL A 108 25.46 -6.86 -10.39
C VAL A 108 25.09 -8.33 -10.47
N ALA A 109 24.29 -8.81 -9.52
CA ALA A 109 23.81 -10.18 -9.51
C ALA A 109 22.45 -10.32 -10.20
N LEU A 110 22.31 -11.35 -11.04
CA LEU A 110 21.03 -11.85 -11.55
C LEU A 110 20.83 -13.24 -10.98
N ASN A 111 19.77 -13.41 -10.18
CA ASN A 111 19.43 -14.69 -9.58
C ASN A 111 17.94 -15.00 -9.78
N PHE A 112 17.67 -15.94 -10.67
CA PHE A 112 16.36 -16.54 -10.92
C PHE A 112 16.50 -18.06 -10.75
N PRO A 113 16.02 -18.65 -9.64
CA PRO A 113 16.30 -20.04 -9.31
C PRO A 113 15.52 -21.05 -10.16
N SER A 114 14.43 -20.63 -10.82
CA SER A 114 13.59 -21.46 -11.66
C SER A 114 13.55 -20.96 -13.11
N ASN A 115 12.93 -21.75 -13.98
CA ASN A 115 12.65 -21.42 -15.37
C ASN A 115 11.36 -20.62 -15.58
N ASP A 116 10.69 -20.20 -14.51
CA ASP A 116 9.41 -19.51 -14.60
C ASP A 116 9.58 -18.09 -15.17
N ASP A 117 8.54 -17.64 -15.88
CA ASP A 117 8.45 -16.25 -16.30
C ASP A 117 8.22 -15.36 -15.06
N VAL A 118 9.14 -14.45 -14.77
CA VAL A 118 9.03 -13.53 -13.63
C VAL A 118 8.71 -12.12 -14.11
N THR A 119 7.73 -11.46 -13.51
CA THR A 119 7.51 -10.01 -13.66
C THR A 119 7.15 -9.44 -12.32
N GLN A 120 8.14 -8.87 -11.65
CA GLN A 120 7.99 -8.36 -10.30
C GLN A 120 8.49 -6.94 -10.23
N LEU A 121 7.71 -6.09 -9.59
CA LEU A 121 8.13 -4.78 -9.09
C LEU A 121 7.94 -4.83 -7.58
N SER A 122 8.93 -4.40 -6.81
CA SER A 122 8.83 -4.29 -5.37
C SER A 122 9.51 -3.02 -4.89
N GLY A 123 9.12 -2.52 -3.74
CA GLY A 123 9.74 -1.35 -3.17
C GLY A 123 9.19 -0.99 -1.81
N SER A 124 9.82 0.01 -1.21
CA SER A 124 9.37 0.62 0.03
C SER A 124 9.34 2.13 -0.13
N ILE A 125 8.47 2.78 0.62
CA ILE A 125 8.41 4.22 0.71
C ILE A 125 8.17 4.63 2.16
N THR A 126 8.87 5.69 2.56
CA THR A 126 8.65 6.44 3.77
C THR A 126 8.56 7.91 3.39
N LEU A 127 7.55 8.59 3.89
CA LEU A 127 7.36 10.02 3.83
C LEU A 127 7.20 10.51 5.26
N ASP A 128 7.94 11.54 5.64
CA ASP A 128 7.77 12.20 6.93
C ASP A 128 7.73 13.71 6.74
N VAL A 129 6.75 14.34 7.37
CA VAL A 129 6.64 15.78 7.54
C VAL A 129 6.71 16.04 9.03
N SER A 130 7.85 16.58 9.46
CA SER A 130 8.23 16.73 10.87
C SER A 130 7.12 17.40 11.69
N GLY A 131 6.74 16.75 12.79
CA GLY A 131 5.71 17.25 13.71
C GLY A 131 4.29 17.29 13.12
N PHE A 132 4.05 16.62 12.00
CA PHE A 132 2.74 16.57 11.36
C PHE A 132 2.35 15.15 10.96
N VAL A 133 2.99 14.55 9.94
CA VAL A 133 2.57 13.25 9.42
C VAL A 133 3.75 12.38 8.99
N GLY A 134 3.76 11.14 9.47
CA GLY A 134 4.64 10.07 9.01
C GLY A 134 3.84 8.98 8.30
N ILE A 135 4.31 8.49 7.16
CA ILE A 135 3.68 7.42 6.36
C ILE A 135 4.76 6.44 5.91
N SER A 136 4.49 5.14 6.04
CA SER A 136 5.34 4.11 5.45
C SER A 136 4.53 3.00 4.81
N ALA A 137 5.07 2.37 3.77
CA ALA A 137 4.51 1.21 3.11
C ALA A 137 5.58 0.41 2.37
N THR A 138 5.38 -0.91 2.29
CA THR A 138 6.04 -1.77 1.30
C THR A 138 5.04 -2.08 0.19
N ILE A 139 5.48 -2.02 -1.06
CA ILE A 139 4.66 -2.26 -2.25
C ILE A 139 5.25 -3.42 -3.04
N ALA A 140 4.40 -4.33 -3.47
CA ALA A 140 4.76 -5.41 -4.40
C ALA A 140 3.75 -5.46 -5.54
N VAL A 141 4.23 -5.68 -6.75
CA VAL A 141 3.41 -5.91 -7.94
C VAL A 141 3.93 -7.15 -8.64
N GLU A 142 3.03 -8.09 -8.87
CA GLU A 142 3.27 -9.30 -9.62
C GLU A 142 2.33 -9.40 -10.81
N LYS A 143 2.85 -9.87 -11.95
CA LYS A 143 2.02 -10.22 -13.11
C LYS A 143 2.03 -11.73 -13.31
N THR A 144 0.84 -12.32 -13.35
CA THR A 144 0.64 -13.70 -13.77
C THR A 144 -0.15 -13.74 -15.08
N THR A 145 0.16 -14.72 -15.93
CA THR A 145 -0.49 -14.89 -17.23
C THR A 145 -0.91 -16.32 -17.43
N THR A 146 -2.14 -16.49 -17.92
CA THR A 146 -2.68 -17.75 -18.43
C THR A 146 -3.00 -17.57 -19.92
N ALA A 147 -3.47 -18.62 -20.60
CA ALA A 147 -3.87 -18.52 -22.01
C ALA A 147 -5.01 -17.51 -22.24
N SER A 148 -5.93 -17.37 -21.27
CA SER A 148 -7.15 -16.58 -21.40
C SER A 148 -7.15 -15.28 -20.58
N SER A 149 -6.21 -15.10 -19.65
CA SER A 149 -6.21 -13.93 -18.76
C SER A 149 -4.81 -13.50 -18.34
N THR A 150 -4.61 -12.20 -18.21
CA THR A 150 -3.49 -11.59 -17.49
C THR A 150 -3.99 -11.01 -16.17
N THR A 151 -3.36 -11.36 -15.05
CA THR A 151 -3.65 -10.76 -13.75
C THR A 151 -2.46 -9.94 -13.27
N LEU A 152 -2.72 -8.71 -12.83
CA LEU A 152 -1.79 -7.93 -12.02
C LEU A 152 -2.26 -7.97 -10.57
N ILE A 153 -1.38 -8.39 -9.68
CA ILE A 153 -1.58 -8.38 -8.23
C ILE A 153 -0.74 -7.23 -7.70
N VAL A 154 -1.38 -6.22 -7.11
CA VAL A 154 -0.75 -5.03 -6.53
C VAL A 154 -1.06 -5.05 -5.05
N GLN A 155 -0.03 -5.15 -4.22
CA GLN A 155 -0.17 -5.28 -2.78
C GLN A 155 0.63 -4.19 -2.08
N ALA A 156 0.06 -3.67 -0.99
CA ALA A 156 0.81 -2.88 -0.03
C ALA A 156 0.72 -3.54 1.35
N SER A 157 1.84 -3.62 2.05
CA SER A 157 1.95 -4.20 3.38
C SER A 157 2.74 -3.28 4.31
N ALA A 158 2.67 -3.58 5.61
CA ALA A 158 3.27 -2.77 6.66
C ALA A 158 2.89 -1.28 6.53
N VAL A 159 1.65 -0.99 6.09
CA VAL A 159 1.21 0.38 5.91
C VAL A 159 0.96 0.97 7.29
N THR A 160 1.70 2.02 7.61
CA THR A 160 1.52 2.80 8.82
C THR A 160 1.34 4.27 8.47
N ALA A 161 0.56 4.97 9.30
CA ALA A 161 0.49 6.40 9.26
C ALA A 161 0.36 6.94 10.68
N PHE A 162 0.96 8.08 10.97
CA PHE A 162 0.76 8.80 12.22
C PHE A 162 0.56 10.27 11.90
N LEU A 163 -0.55 10.84 12.38
CA LEU A 163 -0.86 12.26 12.31
C LEU A 163 -0.84 12.81 13.74
N GLY A 164 0.19 13.58 14.09
CA GLY A 164 0.37 14.04 15.47
C GLY A 164 1.75 14.62 15.78
N THR A 165 2.03 14.75 17.08
CA THR A 165 3.30 15.27 17.65
C THR A 165 3.98 14.20 18.50
N GLY A 166 5.29 14.32 18.75
CA GLY A 166 6.08 13.39 19.58
C GLY A 166 6.78 12.28 18.78
N ALA A 167 6.27 11.97 17.59
CA ALA A 167 6.77 10.86 16.75
C ALA A 167 8.14 11.12 16.10
N ASP A 168 8.74 12.28 16.35
CA ASP A 168 10.11 12.61 15.96
C ASP A 168 11.17 12.00 16.92
N THR A 169 10.72 11.39 18.03
CA THR A 169 11.60 10.66 18.96
C THR A 169 11.38 9.14 18.89
N VAL A 170 12.30 8.38 19.50
CA VAL A 170 12.17 6.91 19.64
C VAL A 170 11.23 6.55 20.78
N ASP A 171 11.10 7.44 21.78
CA ASP A 171 10.08 7.27 22.82
C ASP A 171 8.71 7.47 22.17
N THR A 172 7.76 6.62 22.54
CA THR A 172 6.38 6.69 22.02
C THR A 172 5.39 7.08 23.11
N SER A 173 5.88 7.35 24.32
CA SER A 173 5.07 7.74 25.47
C SER A 173 4.65 9.22 25.42
N ASP A 174 5.39 10.04 24.68
CA ASP A 174 5.10 11.46 24.41
C ASP A 174 4.30 11.67 23.11
N ASP A 175 4.10 10.61 22.31
CA ASP A 175 3.27 10.65 21.11
C ASP A 175 1.83 11.05 21.43
N MET A 176 1.31 12.02 20.70
CA MET A 176 -0.10 12.41 20.74
C MET A 176 -0.64 12.61 19.33
N GLY A 177 -1.70 11.88 18.96
CA GLY A 177 -2.26 11.95 17.62
C GLY A 177 -3.13 10.76 17.22
N VAL A 178 -3.35 10.61 15.91
CA VAL A 178 -4.07 9.49 15.32
C VAL A 178 -3.09 8.59 14.59
N ARG A 179 -3.13 7.29 14.89
CA ARG A 179 -2.24 6.28 14.32
C ARG A 179 -3.04 5.28 13.51
N LEU A 180 -2.57 4.97 12.31
CA LEU A 180 -2.96 3.80 11.52
C LEU A 180 -1.84 2.75 11.65
N LYS A 181 -2.20 1.54 12.11
CA LYS A 181 -1.31 0.38 12.19
C LYS A 181 -1.90 -0.81 11.45
N ASN A 182 -1.05 -1.80 11.19
CA ASN A 182 -1.41 -3.04 10.51
C ASN A 182 -2.17 -2.79 9.20
N GLY A 183 -1.81 -1.71 8.49
CA GLY A 183 -2.44 -1.35 7.24
C GLY A 183 -1.96 -2.29 6.12
N SER A 184 -2.89 -2.70 5.26
CA SER A 184 -2.60 -3.55 4.11
C SER A 184 -3.58 -3.29 2.97
N MET A 185 -3.15 -3.51 1.74
CA MET A 185 -3.94 -3.35 0.53
C MET A 185 -3.66 -4.49 -0.45
N ASP A 186 -4.69 -4.96 -1.15
CA ASP A 186 -4.59 -5.90 -2.27
C ASP A 186 -5.53 -5.42 -3.38
N LEU A 187 -4.99 -5.28 -4.58
CA LEU A 187 -5.67 -4.94 -5.81
C LEU A 187 -5.32 -5.98 -6.86
N ARG A 188 -6.33 -6.71 -7.34
CA ARG A 188 -6.20 -7.66 -8.44
C ARG A 188 -6.88 -7.10 -9.67
N ILE A 189 -6.11 -6.80 -10.71
CA ILE A 189 -6.61 -6.36 -12.01
C ILE A 189 -6.53 -7.54 -12.96
N GLN A 190 -7.65 -7.96 -13.53
CA GLN A 190 -7.73 -9.03 -14.51
C GLN A 190 -8.02 -8.46 -15.88
N LYS A 191 -7.27 -8.91 -16.89
CA LYS A 191 -7.47 -8.59 -18.31
C LYS A 191 -7.81 -9.88 -19.04
N ASP A 192 -9.04 -9.98 -19.51
CA ASP A 192 -9.47 -11.07 -20.38
C ASP A 192 -8.86 -10.87 -21.77
N THR A 193 -8.14 -11.88 -22.27
CA THR A 193 -7.38 -11.76 -23.53
C THR A 193 -8.26 -11.83 -24.77
N ALA A 194 -9.43 -12.49 -24.68
CA ALA A 194 -10.34 -12.68 -25.81
C ALA A 194 -11.23 -11.46 -26.05
N SER A 195 -11.87 -10.96 -25.00
CA SER A 195 -12.74 -9.78 -25.02
C SER A 195 -11.97 -8.47 -24.90
N GLY A 196 -10.74 -8.50 -24.40
CA GLY A 196 -9.98 -7.30 -24.09
C GLY A 196 -10.60 -6.49 -22.95
N LEU A 197 -11.50 -7.04 -22.13
CA LEU A 197 -12.07 -6.34 -20.99
C LEU A 197 -11.15 -6.41 -19.77
N SER A 198 -11.10 -5.31 -19.01
CA SER A 198 -10.41 -5.25 -17.73
C SER A 198 -11.41 -5.17 -16.59
N THR A 199 -11.23 -6.03 -15.59
CA THR A 199 -12.00 -6.04 -14.35
C THR A 199 -11.04 -5.99 -13.16
N TYR A 200 -11.54 -5.69 -11.96
CA TYR A 200 -10.71 -5.69 -10.77
C TYR A 200 -11.48 -6.03 -9.51
N ALA A 201 -10.73 -6.44 -8.49
CA ALA A 201 -11.15 -6.40 -7.10
C ALA A 201 -10.07 -5.73 -6.25
N PHE A 202 -10.53 -4.99 -5.27
CA PHE A 202 -9.73 -4.16 -4.39
C PHE A 202 -10.22 -4.36 -2.96
N ALA A 203 -9.29 -4.50 -2.04
CA ALA A 203 -9.54 -4.28 -0.62
C ALA A 203 -8.35 -3.58 0.04
N ALA A 204 -8.65 -2.76 1.04
CA ALA A 204 -7.67 -2.21 1.96
C ALA A 204 -8.20 -2.31 3.38
N ARG A 205 -7.30 -2.56 4.34
CA ARG A 205 -7.64 -2.61 5.77
C ARG A 205 -6.59 -1.90 6.61
N GLY A 206 -6.95 -1.60 7.85
CA GLY A 206 -6.01 -1.18 8.89
C GLY A 206 -6.71 -0.99 10.23
N THR A 207 -5.93 -0.73 11.28
CA THR A 207 -6.44 -0.36 12.60
C THR A 207 -6.09 1.08 12.89
N ALA A 208 -7.10 1.92 13.12
CA ALA A 208 -6.92 3.31 13.55
C ALA A 208 -7.01 3.38 15.08
N GLU A 209 -6.18 4.21 15.71
CA GLU A 209 -6.22 4.48 17.14
C GLU A 209 -5.86 5.93 17.48
N LEU A 210 -6.38 6.42 18.60
CA LEU A 210 -5.96 7.67 19.23
C LEU A 210 -4.84 7.37 20.24
N VAL A 211 -3.79 8.19 20.22
CA VAL A 211 -2.58 8.05 21.04
C VAL A 211 -2.39 9.30 21.89
N GLY A 212 -1.84 9.14 23.10
CA GLY A 212 -1.41 10.25 23.95
C GLY A 212 -2.51 10.94 24.77
N ILE A 213 -3.77 10.51 24.68
CA ILE A 213 -4.90 11.10 25.42
C ILE A 213 -5.45 10.07 26.41
N SER A 214 -4.96 10.05 27.65
CA SER A 214 -5.34 9.04 28.65
C SER A 214 -6.84 9.04 29.00
N ALA A 215 -7.50 10.19 28.90
CA ALA A 215 -8.93 10.32 29.18
C ALA A 215 -9.82 9.84 28.02
N ILE A 216 -9.30 9.67 26.81
CA ILE A 216 -10.08 9.32 25.61
C ILE A 216 -9.38 8.20 24.85
N SER A 217 -10.02 7.04 24.73
CA SER A 217 -9.56 5.98 23.84
C SER A 217 -10.45 5.91 22.61
N LEU A 218 -9.86 5.94 21.42
CA LEU A 218 -10.53 5.57 20.18
C LEU A 218 -9.69 4.49 19.53
N SER A 219 -10.30 3.37 19.16
CA SER A 219 -9.63 2.33 18.39
C SER A 219 -10.61 1.60 17.50
N GLY A 220 -10.13 1.05 16.40
CA GLY A 220 -10.98 0.25 15.55
C GLY A 220 -10.35 -0.16 14.24
N THR A 221 -10.96 -1.14 13.60
CA THR A 221 -10.59 -1.58 12.26
C THR A 221 -11.34 -0.76 11.22
N VAL A 222 -10.70 -0.52 10.08
CA VAL A 222 -11.32 0.05 8.89
C VAL A 222 -11.02 -0.85 7.71
N VAL A 223 -12.01 -1.05 6.84
CA VAL A 223 -11.93 -1.89 5.65
C VAL A 223 -12.65 -1.18 4.50
N ALA A 224 -12.00 -1.09 3.34
CA ALA A 224 -12.57 -0.63 2.09
C ALA A 224 -12.57 -1.78 1.09
N GLN A 225 -13.62 -1.93 0.29
CA GLN A 225 -13.75 -2.98 -0.72
C GLN A 225 -14.38 -2.44 -1.99
N LYS A 226 -13.85 -2.84 -3.14
CA LYS A 226 -14.45 -2.54 -4.44
C LYS A 226 -14.22 -3.64 -5.45
N SER A 227 -15.24 -4.01 -6.22
CA SER A 227 -15.10 -5.01 -7.29
C SER A 227 -15.94 -4.69 -8.52
N THR A 228 -15.38 -5.01 -9.68
CA THR A 228 -16.09 -5.13 -10.96
C THR A 228 -16.05 -6.55 -11.52
N LEU A 229 -15.53 -7.52 -10.75
CA LEU A 229 -15.52 -8.93 -11.13
C LEU A 229 -16.93 -9.51 -11.11
N ALA A 230 -17.15 -10.51 -11.97
CA ALA A 230 -18.40 -11.27 -12.01
C ALA A 230 -18.51 -12.30 -10.88
N ASN A 231 -17.38 -12.74 -10.34
CA ASN A 231 -17.30 -13.75 -9.27
C ASN A 231 -16.60 -13.16 -8.05
N ALA A 232 -16.93 -13.71 -6.88
CA ALA A 232 -16.23 -13.36 -5.64
C ALA A 232 -14.75 -13.74 -5.74
N VAL A 233 -13.90 -12.97 -5.08
CA VAL A 233 -12.46 -13.24 -5.00
C VAL A 233 -11.98 -13.04 -3.58
N VAL A 234 -11.11 -13.93 -3.12
CA VAL A 234 -10.39 -13.78 -1.87
C VAL A 234 -9.14 -12.97 -2.14
N LEU A 235 -8.98 -11.87 -1.41
CA LEU A 235 -7.78 -11.05 -1.40
C LEU A 235 -6.98 -11.40 -0.15
N ASP A 236 -5.71 -11.78 -0.34
CA ASP A 236 -4.82 -12.38 0.68
C ASP A 236 -3.71 -11.43 1.15
N PHE A 237 -3.60 -10.26 0.52
CA PHE A 237 -2.67 -9.22 0.93
C PHE A 237 -1.22 -9.68 0.95
N GLY A 238 -0.89 -10.72 0.17
CA GLY A 238 0.47 -11.22 0.00
C GLY A 238 0.97 -12.08 1.15
N THR A 239 0.07 -12.57 2.00
CA THR A 239 0.44 -13.44 3.12
C THR A 239 -0.20 -14.82 2.99
N THR A 240 0.35 -15.80 3.70
CA THR A 240 -0.25 -17.14 3.82
C THR A 240 -1.24 -17.24 4.98
N GLN A 241 -1.40 -16.17 5.77
CA GLN A 241 -2.40 -16.14 6.82
C GLN A 241 -3.76 -15.86 6.18
N THR A 242 -4.76 -16.65 6.56
CA THR A 242 -6.11 -16.53 6.00
C THR A 242 -7.05 -15.77 6.93
N THR A 243 -6.60 -15.43 8.15
CA THR A 243 -7.42 -14.77 9.16
C THR A 243 -7.71 -13.31 8.84
N ASP A 244 -6.90 -12.71 7.97
CA ASP A 244 -6.98 -11.34 7.52
C ASP A 244 -7.38 -11.21 6.05
N ASP A 245 -7.68 -12.34 5.39
CA ASP A 245 -8.23 -12.40 4.05
C ASP A 245 -9.57 -11.68 3.97
N VAL A 246 -9.81 -11.03 2.82
CA VAL A 246 -11.08 -10.37 2.53
C VAL A 246 -11.71 -11.01 1.30
N THR A 247 -12.88 -11.62 1.49
CA THR A 247 -13.71 -12.07 0.36
C THR A 247 -14.46 -10.88 -0.21
N VAL A 248 -14.03 -10.39 -1.37
CA VAL A 248 -14.70 -9.30 -2.08
C VAL A 248 -15.74 -9.88 -3.03
N LEU A 249 -17.01 -9.55 -2.81
CA LEU A 249 -18.13 -10.00 -3.63
C LEU A 249 -18.22 -9.23 -4.97
N PRO A 250 -18.89 -9.80 -5.99
CA PRO A 250 -19.18 -9.10 -7.25
C PRO A 250 -19.89 -7.76 -7.01
N GLY A 251 -19.41 -6.70 -7.67
CA GLY A 251 -20.04 -5.38 -7.60
C GLY A 251 -19.89 -4.63 -6.27
N SER A 252 -19.13 -5.16 -5.30
CA SER A 252 -18.88 -4.46 -4.02
C SER A 252 -18.42 -3.03 -4.26
N THR A 253 -18.97 -2.10 -3.48
CA THR A 253 -18.52 -0.71 -3.34
C THR A 253 -18.81 -0.29 -1.91
N GLN A 254 -17.96 -0.75 -0.99
CA GLN A 254 -18.20 -0.73 0.44
C GLN A 254 -17.02 -0.12 1.20
N PHE A 255 -17.33 0.54 2.30
CA PHE A 255 -16.37 1.02 3.30
C PHE A 255 -16.99 0.81 4.67
N GLY A 256 -16.21 0.41 5.66
CA GLY A 256 -16.75 0.17 7.00
C GLY A 256 -15.69 -0.29 7.98
N GLY A 257 -16.12 -0.78 9.13
CA GLY A 257 -15.22 -1.22 10.18
C GLY A 257 -15.91 -1.29 11.53
N SER A 258 -15.13 -1.64 12.54
CA SER A 258 -15.55 -1.67 13.93
C SER A 258 -14.83 -0.56 14.67
N LEU A 259 -15.55 0.32 15.34
CA LEU A 259 -14.98 1.42 16.11
C LEU A 259 -15.44 1.33 17.55
N ALA A 260 -14.53 1.62 18.48
CA ALA A 260 -14.78 1.77 19.89
C ALA A 260 -14.16 3.09 20.37
N LEU A 261 -15.00 3.96 20.91
CA LEU A 261 -14.67 5.22 21.56
C LEU A 261 -15.02 5.10 23.04
N ALA A 262 -14.14 5.56 23.93
CA ALA A 262 -14.46 5.72 25.33
C ALA A 262 -13.85 7.02 25.86
N ILE A 263 -14.58 7.66 26.76
CA ILE A 263 -14.09 8.74 27.62
C ILE A 263 -14.14 8.20 29.04
N ALA A 264 -12.97 8.11 29.68
CA ALA A 264 -12.80 7.49 30.98
C ALA A 264 -13.77 8.09 32.02
N GLY A 265 -14.52 7.23 32.70
CA GLY A 265 -15.49 7.63 33.72
C GLY A 265 -16.73 8.39 33.21
N PHE A 266 -16.97 8.45 31.90
CA PHE A 266 -18.10 9.21 31.35
C PHE A 266 -18.94 8.48 30.29
N THR A 267 -18.32 7.99 29.20
CA THR A 267 -19.11 7.38 28.12
C THR A 267 -18.30 6.38 27.32
N THR A 268 -18.97 5.36 26.82
CA THR A 268 -18.43 4.44 25.82
C THR A 268 -19.38 4.40 24.63
N LEU A 269 -18.84 4.34 23.42
CA LEU A 269 -19.58 4.11 22.19
C LEU A 269 -18.81 3.09 21.35
N SER A 270 -19.42 1.95 21.05
CA SER A 270 -18.84 0.97 20.13
C SER A 270 -19.86 0.52 19.11
N GLY A 271 -19.41 0.10 17.94
CA GLY A 271 -20.27 -0.57 16.97
C GLY A 271 -19.54 -0.90 15.68
N ASN A 272 -20.17 -1.76 14.89
CA ASN A 272 -19.75 -2.05 13.53
C ASN A 272 -20.53 -1.12 12.60
N ILE A 273 -19.84 -0.35 11.78
CA ILE A 273 -20.45 0.56 10.81
C ILE A 273 -20.05 0.17 9.40
N GLY A 274 -21.03 0.15 8.49
CA GLY A 274 -20.84 -0.15 7.08
C GLY A 274 -21.53 0.87 6.20
N PHE A 275 -20.88 1.23 5.11
CA PHE A 275 -21.36 2.10 4.05
C PHE A 275 -21.32 1.33 2.74
N GLU A 276 -22.40 1.41 1.96
CA GLU A 276 -22.45 0.86 0.61
C GLU A 276 -22.94 1.94 -0.36
N GLN A 277 -22.15 2.20 -1.40
CA GLN A 277 -22.55 3.10 -2.48
C GLN A 277 -23.17 2.30 -3.63
N GLN A 278 -24.28 2.82 -4.15
CA GLN A 278 -24.90 2.34 -5.38
C GLN A 278 -25.27 3.54 -6.26
N THR A 279 -24.87 3.52 -7.52
CA THR A 279 -25.24 4.57 -8.49
C THR A 279 -26.04 3.93 -9.64
N VAL A 280 -27.23 4.45 -9.91
CA VAL A 280 -28.10 4.03 -11.02
C VAL A 280 -28.53 5.28 -11.79
N GLY A 281 -28.14 5.37 -13.05
CA GLY A 281 -28.32 6.60 -13.83
C GLY A 281 -27.61 7.79 -13.16
N SER A 282 -28.33 8.89 -12.95
CA SER A 282 -27.83 10.09 -12.25
C SER A 282 -28.04 10.07 -10.74
N VAL A 283 -28.63 9.00 -10.19
CA VAL A 283 -28.93 8.90 -8.76
C VAL A 283 -27.84 8.09 -8.06
N THR A 284 -27.24 8.66 -7.03
CA THR A 284 -26.33 7.97 -6.11
C THR A 284 -27.03 7.75 -4.77
N LYS A 285 -26.95 6.52 -4.28
CA LYS A 285 -27.46 6.07 -2.99
C LYS A 285 -26.30 5.65 -2.11
N ILE A 286 -26.24 6.14 -0.87
CA ILE A 286 -25.37 5.63 0.19
C ILE A 286 -26.26 4.94 1.22
N LYS A 287 -26.10 3.63 1.37
CA LYS A 287 -26.70 2.87 2.48
C LYS A 287 -25.72 2.90 3.63
N VAL A 288 -26.21 3.14 4.83
CA VAL A 288 -25.45 3.05 6.08
C VAL A 288 -26.13 2.02 6.95
N ALA A 289 -25.35 1.13 7.53
CA ALA A 289 -25.82 0.20 8.54
C ALA A 289 -24.86 0.26 9.72
N ALA A 290 -25.41 0.31 10.93
CA ALA A 290 -24.65 0.05 12.14
C ALA A 290 -25.28 -1.12 12.89
N THR A 291 -24.45 -2.02 13.38
CA THR A 291 -24.87 -3.16 14.20
C THR A 291 -24.04 -3.22 15.47
N GLU A 292 -24.59 -3.93 16.47
CA GLU A 292 -23.93 -4.10 17.77
C GLU A 292 -23.55 -2.75 18.38
N VAL A 293 -24.38 -1.73 18.13
CA VAL A 293 -24.13 -0.40 18.67
C VAL A 293 -24.40 -0.47 20.16
N GLN A 294 -23.36 -0.17 20.93
CA GLN A 294 -23.41 -0.04 22.36
C GLN A 294 -23.03 1.39 22.69
N ALA A 295 -23.85 2.06 23.48
CA ALA A 295 -23.54 3.36 24.02
C ALA A 295 -23.84 3.34 25.52
N PHE A 296 -22.92 3.84 26.33
CA PHE A 296 -23.15 4.07 27.74
C PHE A 296 -22.88 5.54 28.03
N LEU A 297 -23.77 6.20 28.75
CA LEU A 297 -23.60 7.57 29.23
C LEU A 297 -23.82 7.59 30.73
N GLY A 298 -22.75 7.80 31.50
CA GLY A 298 -22.83 7.80 32.96
C GLY A 298 -21.49 7.57 33.66
N SER A 299 -21.55 7.46 34.98
CA SER A 299 -20.39 7.10 35.79
C SER A 299 -20.14 5.60 35.68
N ASN A 300 -18.93 5.23 35.25
CA ASN A 300 -18.39 3.87 35.38
C ASN A 300 -16.99 4.00 36.01
N PRO A 301 -16.88 3.88 37.34
CA PRO A 301 -15.64 4.12 38.09
C PRO A 301 -14.50 3.14 37.77
N ASP A 302 -14.80 1.90 37.39
CA ASP A 302 -13.80 0.86 37.13
C ASP A 302 -13.55 0.61 35.62
N ASN A 303 -14.33 1.24 34.75
CA ASN A 303 -14.35 1.04 33.28
C ASN A 303 -14.53 -0.43 32.87
N LEU A 304 -15.05 -1.29 33.75
CA LEU A 304 -15.45 -2.65 33.44
C LEU A 304 -16.95 -2.65 33.13
N ALA A 305 -17.37 -3.46 32.16
CA ALA A 305 -18.78 -3.56 31.84
C ALA A 305 -19.47 -4.58 32.75
N ALA A 306 -20.65 -4.22 33.26
CA ALA A 306 -21.49 -5.03 34.13
C ALA A 306 -20.84 -5.38 35.48
N SER A 307 -20.01 -4.49 36.03
CA SER A 307 -19.46 -4.59 37.39
C SER A 307 -20.49 -4.27 38.48
N GLY A 308 -21.59 -3.59 38.12
CA GLY A 308 -22.70 -3.26 39.01
C GLY A 308 -22.51 -1.94 39.77
N ASP A 309 -21.41 -1.24 39.54
CA ASP A 309 -21.14 0.09 40.09
C ASP A 309 -21.49 1.23 39.11
N GLU A 310 -21.96 0.88 37.90
CA GLU A 310 -22.28 1.85 36.86
C GLU A 310 -23.59 2.59 37.15
N VAL A 311 -23.56 3.93 37.04
CA VAL A 311 -24.74 4.79 37.16
C VAL A 311 -24.89 5.61 35.88
N GLY A 312 -25.86 5.25 35.04
CA GLY A 312 -26.04 5.90 33.74
C GLY A 312 -27.21 5.38 32.90
N ALA A 313 -27.23 5.81 31.65
CA ALA A 313 -28.09 5.29 30.60
C ALA A 313 -27.28 4.40 29.66
N GLN A 314 -27.81 3.22 29.33
CA GLN A 314 -27.18 2.27 28.43
C GLN A 314 -28.08 1.96 27.23
N ILE A 315 -27.50 1.98 26.05
CA ILE A 315 -28.02 1.42 24.81
C ILE A 315 -27.17 0.19 24.51
N SER A 316 -27.81 -0.96 24.34
CA SER A 316 -27.12 -2.23 24.06
C SER A 316 -27.71 -2.89 22.82
N ASN A 317 -26.84 -3.44 21.97
CA ASN A 317 -27.22 -4.16 20.75
C ASN A 317 -28.14 -3.35 19.81
N ALA A 318 -27.99 -2.03 19.79
CA ALA A 318 -28.75 -1.19 18.87
C ALA A 318 -28.30 -1.44 17.43
N ARG A 319 -29.24 -1.21 16.52
CA ARG A 319 -29.03 -1.22 15.08
C ARG A 319 -29.49 0.12 14.53
N LEU A 320 -28.82 0.57 13.48
CA LEU A 320 -29.20 1.77 12.73
C LEU A 320 -29.14 1.45 11.24
N GLY A 321 -30.18 1.84 10.51
CA GLY A 321 -30.21 1.86 9.06
C GLY A 321 -30.38 3.30 8.58
N ALA A 322 -29.59 3.73 7.61
CA ALA A 322 -29.85 4.99 6.92
C ALA A 322 -29.62 4.85 5.43
N VAL A 323 -30.33 5.66 4.66
CA VAL A 323 -30.12 5.79 3.23
C VAL A 323 -30.09 7.25 2.85
N PHE A 324 -29.01 7.68 2.20
CA PHE A 324 -28.84 9.02 1.65
C PHE A 324 -28.88 8.96 0.13
N TYR A 325 -29.60 9.87 -0.50
CA TYR A 325 -29.73 9.99 -1.95
C TYR A 325 -29.15 11.31 -2.43
N ARG A 326 -28.46 11.28 -3.56
CA ARG A 326 -28.09 12.44 -4.36
C ARG A 326 -28.64 12.27 -5.77
N SER A 327 -29.38 13.26 -6.24
CA SER A 327 -29.96 13.31 -7.59
C SER A 327 -29.83 14.71 -8.19
N ALA A 328 -30.21 14.87 -9.46
CA ALA A 328 -30.30 16.19 -10.09
C ALA A 328 -31.33 17.11 -9.42
N ALA A 329 -32.34 16.55 -8.74
CA ALA A 329 -33.36 17.31 -8.01
C ALA A 329 -32.93 17.72 -6.59
N GLY A 330 -31.74 17.32 -6.14
CA GLY A 330 -31.22 17.58 -4.81
C GLY A 330 -30.91 16.31 -4.01
N ASN A 331 -30.61 16.51 -2.72
CA ASN A 331 -30.26 15.46 -1.77
C ASN A 331 -31.46 15.13 -0.87
N SER A 332 -31.64 13.86 -0.51
CA SER A 332 -32.66 13.41 0.45
C SER A 332 -32.15 12.24 1.28
N TYR A 333 -32.84 11.90 2.37
CA TYR A 333 -32.42 10.82 3.26
C TYR A 333 -33.60 10.13 3.96
N ALA A 334 -33.36 8.93 4.49
CA ALA A 334 -34.24 8.20 5.41
C ALA A 334 -33.37 7.53 6.48
N LEU A 335 -33.87 7.45 7.72
CA LEU A 335 -33.22 6.77 8.85
C LEU A 335 -34.24 5.86 9.54
N ASP A 336 -33.75 4.74 10.06
CA ASP A 336 -34.45 3.73 10.88
C ASP A 336 -33.54 3.30 12.04
#